data_AF-A0A2V8K0T4-F1
#
_entry.id   AF-A0A2V8K0T4-F1
#
_cell.length_a   1.000
_cell.length_b   1.000
_cell.length_c   1.000
_cell.angle_alpha   90.00
_cell.angle_beta   90.00
_cell.angle_gamma   90.00
#
_symmetry.space_group_name_H-M   'P 1'
#
loop_
_entity.id
_entity.type
_entity.pdbx_description
1 polymer ?
#
loop_
_entity_poly.entity_id
_entity_poly.type
_entity_poly.pdbx_seq_one_letter_code
_entity_poly.pdbx_strand_id
1 'polypeptide(L)'
;MILGSQLAKLFLLAVLGYQAPRVTTVIPPAVPLNVVFGNTVLALAEVNEVGTVTHVRLLQGAAPFTEEAVKSISQWHFDPAHLDSHAVATEISVVMMFRPAAFGNAFVGGPSLGFTPPEVPKGDHPLLPHFIFDPGWPIARYMNPGVVVFELDITASGRVDWIRIVRDVPATADFAKDVVMQWDFTPAVVNGSPVNSRMIVAISFLFPVLHR
;
A
#
# COMPACT_ATOMS: atom_id res chain seq x y z
N MET A 1 -7.50 4.97 -42.96
CA MET A 1 -7.67 3.92 -41.94
C MET A 1 -6.35 3.43 -41.32
N ILE A 2 -5.24 4.19 -41.43
CA ILE A 2 -3.90 3.75 -41.00
C ILE A 2 -3.48 4.40 -39.66
N LEU A 3 -4.12 5.51 -39.25
CA LEU A 3 -3.80 6.23 -38.03
C LEU A 3 -4.22 5.50 -36.75
N GLY A 4 -5.33 4.74 -36.80
CA GLY A 4 -5.85 4.00 -35.64
C GLY A 4 -5.01 2.77 -35.24
N SER A 5 -4.28 2.16 -36.18
CA SER A 5 -3.50 0.94 -35.93
C SER A 5 -2.10 1.23 -35.37
N GLN A 6 -1.52 2.38 -35.68
CA GLN A 6 -0.24 2.84 -35.12
C GLN A 6 -0.41 3.25 -33.66
N LEU A 7 -1.47 3.98 -33.33
CA LEU A 7 -1.81 4.35 -31.96
C LEU A 7 -2.05 3.10 -31.10
N ALA A 8 -2.88 2.15 -31.56
CA ALA A 8 -3.13 0.91 -30.83
C ALA A 8 -1.86 0.08 -30.58
N LYS A 9 -0.89 0.08 -31.51
CA LYS A 9 0.41 -0.58 -31.31
C LYS A 9 1.28 0.13 -30.28
N LEU A 10 1.33 1.47 -30.29
CA LEU A 10 2.04 2.23 -29.26
C LEU A 10 1.43 2.01 -27.86
N PHE A 11 0.11 1.99 -27.75
CA PHE A 11 -0.61 1.67 -26.50
C PHE A 11 -0.28 0.26 -25.99
N LEU A 12 -0.16 -0.73 -26.89
CA LEU A 12 0.17 -2.11 -26.52
C LEU A 12 1.63 -2.26 -26.06
N LEU A 13 2.56 -1.49 -26.66
CA LEU A 13 3.99 -1.53 -26.33
C LEU A 13 4.29 -0.95 -24.94
N ALA A 14 3.63 0.13 -24.52
CA ALA A 14 3.82 0.74 -23.20
C ALA A 14 3.40 -0.18 -22.04
N VAL A 15 2.39 -1.04 -22.25
CA VAL A 15 1.88 -2.00 -21.25
C VAL A 15 2.77 -3.24 -21.14
N LEU A 16 3.54 -3.60 -22.18
CA LEU A 16 4.37 -4.81 -22.21
C LEU A 16 5.78 -4.62 -21.62
N GLY A 17 6.27 -3.37 -21.54
CA GLY A 17 7.64 -3.07 -21.11
C GLY A 17 7.81 -2.70 -19.64
N TYR A 18 6.74 -2.26 -18.96
CA TYR A 18 6.82 -1.81 -17.57
C TYR A 18 6.67 -2.97 -16.59
N GLN A 19 7.61 -3.06 -15.65
CA GLN A 19 7.58 -3.95 -14.51
C GLN A 19 7.69 -3.10 -13.23
N ALA A 20 6.66 -3.16 -12.39
CA ALA A 20 6.63 -2.49 -11.11
C ALA A 20 7.78 -2.96 -10.21
N PRO A 21 8.28 -2.10 -9.29
CA PRO A 21 9.31 -2.51 -8.34
C PRO A 21 8.75 -3.57 -7.39
N ARG A 22 9.62 -4.38 -6.79
CA ARG A 22 9.22 -5.41 -5.81
C ARG A 22 9.97 -5.19 -4.51
N VAL A 23 9.26 -5.11 -3.39
CA VAL A 23 9.91 -4.88 -2.10
C VAL A 23 10.73 -6.10 -1.67
N THR A 24 12.00 -5.89 -1.34
CA THR A 24 12.92 -6.93 -0.89
C THR A 24 13.15 -6.86 0.61
N THR A 25 13.16 -5.66 1.18
CA THR A 25 13.36 -5.43 2.61
C THR A 25 12.35 -4.43 3.15
N VAL A 26 11.67 -4.80 4.24
CA VAL A 26 10.76 -3.92 4.98
C VAL A 26 11.17 -3.83 6.43
N ILE A 27 11.22 -2.61 6.94
CA ILE A 27 11.30 -2.33 8.37
C ILE A 27 9.91 -1.86 8.79
N PRO A 28 9.15 -2.60 9.63
CA PRO A 28 7.81 -2.18 10.03
C PRO A 28 7.87 -0.87 10.84
N PRO A 29 6.86 0.02 10.72
CA PRO A 29 6.79 1.20 11.57
C PRO A 29 6.62 0.82 13.04
N ALA A 30 7.22 1.59 13.94
CA ALA A 30 6.86 1.48 15.34
C ALA A 30 5.42 2.00 15.51
N VAL A 31 4.67 1.39 16.43
CA VAL A 31 3.30 1.82 16.71
C VAL A 31 3.33 2.70 17.95
N PRO A 32 3.00 4.00 17.85
CA PRO A 32 2.93 4.88 19.02
C PRO A 32 1.90 4.35 20.03
N LEU A 33 2.32 4.05 21.25
CA LEU A 33 1.45 3.46 22.29
C LEU A 33 0.82 4.52 23.21
N ASN A 34 1.25 5.78 23.10
CA ASN A 34 0.78 6.91 23.89
C ASN A 34 -0.43 7.63 23.28
N VAL A 35 -1.01 7.08 22.21
CA VAL A 35 -2.16 7.65 21.50
C VAL A 35 -3.36 6.69 21.58
N VAL A 36 -4.55 7.26 21.80
CA VAL A 36 -5.80 6.50 21.94
C VAL A 36 -6.63 6.46 20.65
N PHE A 37 -6.18 7.16 19.61
CA PHE A 37 -6.83 7.22 18.31
C PHE A 37 -6.00 6.47 17.27
N GLY A 38 -6.63 6.06 16.17
CA GLY A 38 -5.94 5.53 14.99
C GLY A 38 -5.94 6.52 13.83
N ASN A 39 -5.10 6.25 12.84
CA ASN A 39 -5.01 7.04 11.62
C ASN A 39 -4.43 6.19 10.48
N THR A 40 -4.82 6.53 9.26
CA THR A 40 -4.26 5.97 8.03
C THR A 40 -3.29 6.97 7.44
N VAL A 41 -2.03 6.57 7.30
CA VAL A 41 -1.02 7.33 6.55
C VAL A 41 -1.00 6.82 5.12
N LEU A 42 -1.08 7.73 4.15
CA LEU A 42 -0.81 7.46 2.74
C LEU A 42 0.43 8.25 2.34
N ALA A 43 1.41 7.54 1.82
CA ALA A 43 2.66 8.11 1.35
C ALA A 43 2.98 7.64 -0.06
N LEU A 44 3.77 8.45 -0.75
CA LEU A 44 4.47 8.10 -1.98
C LEU A 44 5.96 7.99 -1.68
N ALA A 45 6.55 6.83 -1.95
CA ALA A 45 7.98 6.62 -1.81
C ALA A 45 8.62 6.69 -3.20
N GLU A 46 9.58 7.59 -3.37
CA GLU A 46 10.44 7.62 -4.56
C GLU A 46 11.51 6.54 -4.42
N VAL A 47 11.53 5.59 -5.34
CA VAL A 47 12.50 4.50 -5.40
C VAL A 47 13.37 4.72 -6.63
N ASN A 48 14.70 4.77 -6.45
CA ASN A 48 15.64 4.99 -7.54
C ASN A 48 15.97 3.70 -8.33
N GLU A 49 16.85 3.81 -9.33
CA GLU A 49 17.24 2.72 -10.24
C GLU A 49 18.04 1.60 -9.58
N VAL A 50 18.46 1.77 -8.32
CA VAL A 50 19.13 0.72 -7.52
C VAL A 50 18.22 0.17 -6.41
N GLY A 51 16.96 0.59 -6.37
CA GLY A 51 15.96 0.08 -5.44
C GLY A 51 15.97 0.72 -4.05
N THR A 52 16.64 1.86 -3.88
CA THR A 52 16.68 2.60 -2.61
C THR A 52 15.59 3.65 -2.58
N VAL A 53 14.92 3.80 -1.43
CA VAL A 53 13.99 4.92 -1.19
C VAL A 53 14.78 6.21 -1.01
N THR A 54 14.60 7.19 -1.90
CA THR A 54 15.28 8.49 -1.87
C THR A 54 14.44 9.59 -1.24
N HIS A 55 13.11 9.50 -1.36
CA HIS A 55 12.19 10.48 -0.82
C HIS A 55 10.87 9.82 -0.38
N VAL A 56 10.25 10.38 0.66
CA VAL A 56 8.92 9.96 1.13
C VAL A 56 8.03 11.18 1.22
N ARG A 57 7.05 11.27 0.32
CA ARG A 57 6.05 12.35 0.27
C ARG A 57 4.76 11.89 0.92
N LEU A 58 4.34 12.59 1.97
CA LEU A 58 3.07 12.33 2.64
C LEU A 58 1.93 12.95 1.84
N LEU A 59 0.91 12.16 1.51
CA LEU A 59 -0.34 12.65 0.92
C LEU A 59 -1.39 12.94 2.00
N GLN A 60 -1.44 12.10 3.04
CA GLN A 60 -2.31 12.28 4.19
C GLN A 60 -1.76 11.49 5.39
N GLY A 61 -2.17 11.93 6.58
CA GLY A 61 -1.82 11.34 7.86
C GLY A 61 -1.71 12.40 8.95
N ALA A 62 -1.63 11.95 10.19
CA ALA A 62 -1.43 12.81 11.36
C ALA A 62 -0.22 12.36 12.19
N ALA A 63 0.46 13.31 12.83
CA ALA A 63 1.47 12.98 13.83
C ALA A 63 0.83 12.28 15.05
N PRO A 64 1.55 11.37 15.73
CA PRO A 64 2.94 10.95 15.47
C PRO A 64 3.09 9.87 14.37
N PHE A 65 2.01 9.42 13.74
CA PHE A 65 2.04 8.30 12.80
C PHE A 65 2.82 8.59 11.52
N THR A 66 2.76 9.83 11.02
CA THR A 66 3.51 10.26 9.85
C THR A 66 5.03 10.16 10.06
N GLU A 67 5.53 10.43 11.27
CA GLU A 67 6.94 10.34 11.61
C GLU A 67 7.42 8.88 11.58
N GLU A 68 6.67 7.98 12.21
CA GLU A 68 6.99 6.54 12.20
C GLU A 68 6.86 5.92 10.82
N ALA A 69 5.91 6.38 10.00
CA ALA A 69 5.77 5.96 8.62
C ALA A 69 6.98 6.39 7.78
N VAL A 70 7.38 7.68 7.82
CA VAL A 70 8.55 8.17 7.06
C VAL A 70 9.82 7.46 7.50
N LYS A 71 10.03 7.30 8.80
CA LYS A 71 11.19 6.59 9.36
C LYS A 71 11.24 5.13 8.91
N SER A 72 10.09 4.46 8.86
CA SER A 72 9.97 3.08 8.39
C SER A 72 10.29 2.96 6.90
N ILE A 73 9.59 3.74 6.06
CA ILE A 73 9.65 3.67 4.60
C ILE A 73 11.05 4.02 4.08
N SER A 74 11.74 4.99 4.70
CA SER A 74 13.07 5.42 4.28
C SER A 74 14.17 4.35 4.40
N GLN A 75 13.89 3.26 5.12
CA GLN A 75 14.82 2.14 5.32
C GLN A 75 14.50 0.94 4.41
N TRP A 76 13.47 1.04 3.58
CA TRP A 76 13.06 -0.06 2.71
C TRP A 76 13.95 -0.17 1.48
N HIS A 77 14.03 -1.38 0.93
CA HIS A 77 14.74 -1.67 -0.31
C HIS A 77 13.86 -2.47 -1.26
N PHE A 78 14.13 -2.30 -2.55
CA PHE A 78 13.36 -2.86 -3.65
C PHE A 78 14.27 -3.50 -4.69
N ASP A 79 13.74 -4.47 -5.42
CA ASP A 79 14.11 -4.68 -6.82
C ASP A 79 13.49 -3.53 -7.62
N PRO A 80 14.27 -2.68 -8.31
CA PRO A 80 13.76 -1.45 -8.92
C PRO A 80 12.71 -1.72 -9.99
N ALA A 81 11.96 -0.68 -10.35
CA ALA A 81 11.09 -0.76 -11.51
C ALA A 81 11.93 -0.91 -12.78
N HIS A 82 11.42 -1.64 -13.75
CA HIS A 82 12.06 -1.76 -15.05
C HIS A 82 11.12 -1.28 -16.15
N LEU A 83 11.65 -0.52 -17.09
CA LEU A 83 10.99 -0.16 -18.34
C LEU A 83 11.86 -0.66 -19.50
N ASP A 84 11.32 -1.55 -20.32
CA ASP A 84 12.05 -2.18 -21.42
C ASP A 84 13.38 -2.79 -20.94
N SER A 85 13.33 -3.48 -19.79
CA SER A 85 14.48 -4.10 -19.10
C SER A 85 15.52 -3.15 -18.51
N HIS A 86 15.33 -1.84 -18.59
CA HIS A 86 16.20 -0.86 -17.93
C HIS A 86 15.60 -0.45 -16.59
N ALA A 87 16.42 -0.45 -15.53
CA ALA A 87 15.98 0.05 -14.24
C ALA A 87 15.65 1.54 -14.34
N VAL A 88 14.50 1.94 -13.78
CA VAL A 88 14.00 3.32 -13.79
C VAL A 88 13.53 3.71 -12.39
N ALA A 89 13.75 4.98 -12.04
CA ALA A 89 13.16 5.55 -10.84
C ALA A 89 11.63 5.58 -10.95
N THR A 90 10.94 5.38 -9.84
CA THR A 90 9.47 5.38 -9.80
C THR A 90 8.94 5.79 -8.43
N GLU A 91 7.71 6.30 -8.39
CA GLU A 91 6.97 6.47 -7.13
C GLU A 91 6.13 5.23 -6.85
N ILE A 92 6.20 4.71 -5.63
CA ILE A 92 5.29 3.67 -5.13
C ILE A 92 4.35 4.22 -4.08
N SER A 93 3.13 3.70 -4.05
CA SER A 93 2.17 4.04 -3.02
C SER A 93 2.29 3.12 -1.82
N VAL A 94 2.18 3.71 -0.63
CA VAL A 94 2.25 3.02 0.64
C VAL A 94 1.09 3.46 1.52
N VAL A 95 0.30 2.51 2.01
CA VAL A 95 -0.72 2.74 3.05
C VAL A 95 -0.26 2.11 4.36
N MET A 96 -0.30 2.89 5.44
CA MET A 96 -0.05 2.40 6.79
C MET A 96 -1.27 2.69 7.67
N MET A 97 -1.97 1.65 8.08
CA MET A 97 -3.08 1.73 9.02
C MET A 97 -2.55 1.57 10.44
N PHE A 98 -2.43 2.68 11.16
CA PHE A 98 -2.16 2.68 12.59
C PHE A 98 -3.49 2.59 13.34
N ARG A 99 -3.86 1.37 13.71
CA ARG A 99 -5.15 1.09 14.31
C ARG A 99 -5.08 1.27 15.82
N PRO A 100 -6.14 1.82 16.45
CA PRO A 100 -6.18 1.94 17.89
C PRO A 100 -6.25 0.54 18.52
N ALA A 101 -5.94 0.46 19.82
CA ALA A 101 -6.24 -0.76 20.56
C ALA A 101 -7.73 -1.09 20.44
N ALA A 102 -8.08 -2.37 20.25
CA ALA A 102 -9.46 -2.75 20.08
C ALA A 102 -10.26 -2.44 21.36
N PHE A 103 -11.22 -1.52 21.26
CA PHE A 103 -12.21 -1.23 22.29
C PHE A 103 -13.59 -1.65 21.80
N GLY A 104 -14.28 -2.53 22.54
CA GLY A 104 -15.74 -2.76 22.49
C GLY A 104 -16.36 -3.31 21.20
N ASN A 105 -15.75 -3.07 20.04
CA ASN A 105 -16.22 -3.37 18.70
C ASN A 105 -15.25 -4.32 17.98
N ALA A 106 -14.58 -5.20 18.75
CA ALA A 106 -13.92 -6.36 18.17
C ALA A 106 -14.91 -6.95 17.14
N PHE A 107 -14.42 -7.33 15.95
CA PHE A 107 -15.19 -7.92 14.84
C PHE A 107 -15.82 -6.95 13.81
N VAL A 108 -16.05 -5.68 14.10
CA VAL A 108 -16.64 -4.75 13.10
C VAL A 108 -15.53 -3.94 12.45
N GLY A 109 -14.97 -4.47 11.35
CA GLY A 109 -14.21 -3.65 10.39
C GLY A 109 -15.06 -2.48 9.88
N GLY A 110 -14.47 -1.52 9.19
CA GLY A 110 -15.22 -0.32 8.81
C GLY A 110 -14.40 0.73 8.07
N PRO A 111 -14.91 1.95 7.95
CA PRO A 111 -14.18 3.03 7.29
C PRO A 111 -12.79 3.20 7.88
N SER A 112 -11.78 3.31 7.03
CA SER A 112 -10.40 3.51 7.45
C SER A 112 -10.26 4.88 8.14
N LEU A 113 -9.88 4.88 9.42
CA LEU A 113 -9.79 6.13 10.19
C LEU A 113 -8.78 7.10 9.57
N GLY A 114 -9.22 8.36 9.39
CA GLY A 114 -8.38 9.42 8.83
C GLY A 114 -7.99 9.24 7.37
N PHE A 115 -8.67 8.34 6.64
CA PHE A 115 -8.49 8.17 5.21
C PHE A 115 -9.55 8.92 4.41
N THR A 116 -9.10 9.69 3.44
CA THR A 116 -9.91 10.20 2.33
C THR A 116 -9.23 9.78 1.03
N PRO A 117 -9.97 9.31 0.00
CA PRO A 117 -9.37 9.05 -1.31
C PRO A 117 -8.64 10.31 -1.81
N PRO A 118 -7.37 10.21 -2.22
CA PRO A 118 -6.61 11.36 -2.71
C PRO A 118 -7.17 11.83 -4.06
N GLU A 119 -6.93 13.09 -4.39
CA GLU A 119 -7.18 13.60 -5.74
C GLU A 119 -6.32 12.84 -6.75
N VAL A 120 -6.91 12.47 -7.88
CA VAL A 120 -6.20 11.79 -8.97
C VAL A 120 -5.58 12.84 -9.90
N PRO A 121 -4.24 12.88 -10.03
CA PRO A 121 -3.58 13.80 -10.97
C PRO A 121 -4.00 13.53 -12.42
N LYS A 122 -3.95 14.56 -13.26
CA LYS A 122 -4.08 14.39 -14.71
C LYS A 122 -2.76 13.86 -15.28
N GLY A 123 -2.82 12.83 -16.12
CA GLY A 123 -1.64 12.28 -16.80
C GLY A 123 -1.01 11.14 -16.00
N ASP A 124 0.30 11.01 -16.08
CA ASP A 124 1.05 9.95 -15.39
C ASP A 124 1.03 10.16 -13.88
N HIS A 125 0.75 9.09 -13.16
CA HIS A 125 0.69 9.09 -11.70
C HIS A 125 0.90 7.67 -11.15
N PRO A 126 1.39 7.53 -9.90
CA PRO A 126 1.43 6.23 -9.24
C PRO A 126 0.01 5.72 -8.98
N LEU A 127 -0.09 4.43 -8.66
CA LEU A 127 -1.33 3.83 -8.16
C LEU A 127 -1.87 4.63 -6.96
N LEU A 128 -3.18 4.87 -6.84
CA LEU A 128 -3.75 5.54 -5.66
C LEU A 128 -4.91 4.72 -5.06
N PRO A 129 -5.04 4.64 -3.72
CA PRO A 129 -6.20 3.97 -3.10
C PRO A 129 -7.48 4.74 -3.38
N HIS A 130 -8.53 4.05 -3.83
CA HIS A 130 -9.84 4.65 -4.08
C HIS A 130 -10.86 4.23 -3.03
N PHE A 131 -10.92 2.93 -2.71
CA PHE A 131 -11.80 2.41 -1.68
C PHE A 131 -11.06 1.38 -0.83
N ILE A 132 -10.77 1.77 0.42
CA ILE A 132 -10.08 0.93 1.41
C ILE A 132 -10.83 0.98 2.75
N PHE A 133 -10.82 -0.13 3.47
CA PHE A 133 -11.51 -0.25 4.76
C PHE A 133 -10.73 -1.11 5.74
N ASP A 134 -10.86 -0.81 7.03
CA ASP A 134 -10.21 -1.55 8.10
C ASP A 134 -10.72 -3.00 8.11
N PRO A 135 -9.83 -4.01 8.07
CA PRO A 135 -10.22 -5.41 8.13
C PRO A 135 -10.93 -5.80 9.43
N GLY A 136 -10.78 -5.01 10.50
CA GLY A 136 -11.22 -5.38 11.83
C GLY A 136 -10.27 -6.37 12.50
N TRP A 137 -10.81 -7.22 13.36
CA TRP A 137 -10.01 -8.11 14.20
C TRP A 137 -10.47 -9.57 14.05
N PRO A 138 -9.55 -10.54 13.89
CA PRO A 138 -9.91 -11.94 13.84
C PRO A 138 -10.45 -12.42 15.19
N ILE A 139 -11.38 -13.38 15.15
CA ILE A 139 -11.73 -14.18 16.34
C ILE A 139 -10.67 -15.27 16.49
N ALA A 140 -9.59 -14.99 17.23
CA ALA A 140 -8.52 -15.96 17.45
C ALA A 140 -8.16 -16.07 18.94
N ARG A 141 -7.94 -17.32 19.40
CA ARG A 141 -7.56 -17.61 20.79
C ARG A 141 -6.18 -17.06 21.14
N TYR A 142 -5.29 -16.98 20.15
CA TYR A 142 -3.93 -16.48 20.27
C TYR A 142 -3.71 -15.42 19.20
N MET A 143 -3.83 -14.15 19.60
CA MET A 143 -3.53 -13.01 18.76
C MET A 143 -2.19 -12.44 19.19
N ASN A 144 -1.28 -12.30 18.24
CA ASN A 144 -0.01 -11.62 18.47
C ASN A 144 -0.15 -10.17 18.00
N PRO A 145 0.28 -9.19 18.81
CA PRO A 145 0.38 -7.83 18.34
C PRO A 145 1.53 -7.71 17.35
N GLY A 146 1.44 -6.74 16.45
CA GLY A 146 2.49 -6.45 15.48
C GLY A 146 1.93 -5.79 14.23
N VAL A 147 2.81 -5.54 13.26
CA VAL A 147 2.44 -4.90 12.00
C VAL A 147 2.50 -5.91 10.87
N VAL A 148 1.36 -6.30 10.30
CA VAL A 148 1.36 -7.10 9.08
C VAL A 148 1.75 -6.21 7.91
N VAL A 149 2.60 -6.70 7.01
CA VAL A 149 2.97 -5.98 5.78
C VAL A 149 2.63 -6.85 4.59
N PHE A 150 1.81 -6.29 3.69
CA PHE A 150 1.44 -6.87 2.42
C PHE A 150 2.07 -6.11 1.27
N GLU A 151 2.38 -6.85 0.20
CA GLU A 151 2.59 -6.29 -1.13
C GLU A 151 1.46 -6.77 -2.03
N LEU A 152 0.74 -5.84 -2.63
CA LEU A 152 -0.41 -6.11 -3.47
C LEU A 152 0.03 -5.99 -4.93
N ASP A 153 -0.24 -7.01 -5.73
CA ASP A 153 -0.21 -6.91 -7.20
C ASP A 153 -1.57 -6.39 -7.65
N ILE A 154 -1.58 -5.24 -8.34
CA ILE A 154 -2.80 -4.55 -8.76
C ILE A 154 -2.82 -4.41 -10.27
N THR A 155 -3.95 -4.75 -10.86
CA THR A 155 -4.13 -4.74 -12.32
C THR A 155 -4.22 -3.31 -12.87
N ALA A 156 -4.04 -3.18 -14.19
CA ALA A 156 -4.32 -1.95 -14.94
C ALA A 156 -5.80 -1.48 -14.86
N SER A 157 -6.72 -2.27 -14.30
CA SER A 157 -8.09 -1.84 -13.99
C SER A 157 -8.29 -1.39 -12.54
N GLY A 158 -7.24 -1.42 -11.72
CA GLY A 158 -7.28 -0.98 -10.32
C GLY A 158 -7.80 -2.02 -9.34
N ARG A 159 -7.81 -3.31 -9.71
CA ARG A 159 -8.24 -4.42 -8.85
C ARG A 159 -7.05 -5.15 -8.27
N VAL A 160 -7.15 -5.61 -7.03
CA VAL A 160 -6.14 -6.53 -6.45
C VAL A 160 -6.23 -7.87 -7.17
N ASP A 161 -5.13 -8.32 -7.75
CA ASP A 161 -5.01 -9.64 -8.41
C ASP A 161 -4.35 -10.66 -7.47
N TRP A 162 -3.35 -10.22 -6.71
CA TRP A 162 -2.63 -11.09 -5.78
C TRP A 162 -2.05 -10.32 -4.60
N ILE A 163 -1.86 -11.02 -3.47
CA ILE A 163 -1.29 -10.46 -2.23
C ILE A 163 -0.14 -11.34 -1.75
N ARG A 164 1.06 -10.75 -1.64
CA ARG A 164 2.20 -11.30 -0.92
C ARG A 164 2.15 -10.88 0.54
N ILE A 165 2.35 -11.83 1.45
CA ILE A 165 2.65 -11.51 2.85
C ILE A 165 4.16 -11.27 2.97
N VAL A 166 4.56 -10.01 3.11
CA VAL A 166 5.99 -9.62 3.25
C VAL A 166 6.43 -9.80 4.69
N ARG A 167 5.55 -9.45 5.65
CA ARG A 167 5.75 -9.68 7.07
C ARG A 167 4.48 -10.27 7.66
N ASP A 168 4.60 -11.48 8.18
CA ASP A 168 3.50 -12.20 8.82
C ASP A 168 3.39 -11.85 10.31
N VAL A 169 2.16 -11.87 10.81
CA VAL A 169 1.79 -11.94 12.22
C VAL A 169 0.73 -13.04 12.31
N PRO A 170 1.01 -14.18 12.96
CA PRO A 170 0.12 -15.34 12.93
C PRO A 170 -1.33 -15.03 13.32
N ALA A 171 -2.28 -15.70 12.65
CA ALA A 171 -3.75 -15.52 12.73
C ALA A 171 -4.27 -14.16 12.21
N THR A 172 -3.42 -13.15 12.20
CA THR A 172 -3.78 -11.79 11.83
C THR A 172 -3.64 -11.53 10.34
N ALA A 173 -2.57 -12.04 9.72
CA ALA A 173 -2.29 -11.77 8.31
C ALA A 173 -3.32 -12.40 7.37
N ASP A 174 -3.67 -13.68 7.57
CA ASP A 174 -4.67 -14.35 6.72
C ASP A 174 -6.04 -13.67 6.79
N PHE A 175 -6.48 -13.30 7.99
CA PHE A 175 -7.74 -12.58 8.17
C PHE A 175 -7.75 -11.23 7.45
N ALA A 176 -6.69 -10.44 7.59
CA ALA A 176 -6.61 -9.14 6.94
C ALA A 176 -6.49 -9.27 5.41
N LYS A 177 -5.86 -10.33 4.90
CA LYS A 177 -5.68 -10.58 3.47
C LYS A 177 -7.02 -10.68 2.72
N ASP A 178 -7.98 -11.42 3.27
CA ASP A 178 -9.29 -11.62 2.64
C ASP A 178 -10.08 -10.31 2.46
N VAL A 179 -9.90 -9.37 3.39
CA VAL A 179 -10.50 -8.04 3.33
C VAL A 179 -9.73 -7.13 2.37
N VAL A 180 -8.39 -7.12 2.46
CA VAL A 180 -7.54 -6.31 1.57
C VAL A 180 -7.74 -6.67 0.10
N MET A 181 -8.06 -7.94 -0.20
CA MET A 181 -8.38 -8.40 -1.56
C MET A 181 -9.62 -7.71 -2.16
N GLN A 182 -10.49 -7.13 -1.33
CA GLN A 182 -11.72 -6.45 -1.75
C GLN A 182 -11.54 -4.93 -1.95
N TRP A 183 -10.34 -4.40 -1.71
CA TRP A 183 -10.05 -2.99 -1.94
C TRP A 183 -9.95 -2.68 -3.43
N ASP A 184 -10.27 -1.42 -3.78
CA ASP A 184 -10.19 -0.92 -5.15
C ASP A 184 -9.32 0.33 -5.23
N PHE A 185 -8.66 0.49 -6.37
CA PHE A 185 -7.63 1.50 -6.58
C PHE A 185 -7.84 2.24 -7.90
N THR A 186 -7.34 3.47 -7.96
CA THR A 186 -7.04 4.12 -9.24
C THR A 186 -5.72 3.52 -9.76
N PRO A 187 -5.70 2.92 -10.97
CA PRO A 187 -4.52 2.25 -11.50
C PRO A 187 -3.36 3.23 -11.70
N ALA A 188 -2.12 2.75 -11.66
CA ALA A 188 -0.97 3.56 -12.05
C ALA A 188 -1.03 3.88 -13.55
N VAL A 189 -0.60 5.08 -13.94
CA VAL A 189 -0.54 5.52 -15.33
C VAL A 189 0.90 5.86 -15.68
N VAL A 190 1.42 5.22 -16.72
CA VAL A 190 2.77 5.44 -17.26
C VAL A 190 2.66 5.68 -18.76
N ASN A 191 3.25 6.77 -19.25
CA ASN A 191 3.16 7.21 -20.64
C ASN A 191 1.71 7.28 -21.15
N GLY A 192 0.80 7.79 -20.31
CA GLY A 192 -0.61 7.96 -20.62
C GLY A 192 -1.43 6.65 -20.65
N SER A 193 -0.85 5.52 -20.24
CA SER A 193 -1.51 4.21 -20.26
C SER A 193 -1.58 3.61 -18.85
N PRO A 194 -2.74 3.05 -18.44
CA PRO A 194 -2.83 2.26 -17.22
C PRO A 194 -1.95 1.02 -17.27
N VAL A 195 -1.20 0.75 -16.21
CA VAL A 195 -0.28 -0.40 -16.11
C VAL A 195 -0.55 -1.22 -14.85
N ASN A 196 -0.14 -2.48 -14.88
CA ASN A 196 -0.07 -3.29 -13.65
C ASN A 196 0.97 -2.68 -12.71
N SER A 197 0.64 -2.60 -11.43
CA SER A 197 1.48 -1.95 -10.43
C SER A 197 1.48 -2.71 -9.11
N ARG A 198 2.25 -2.20 -8.14
CA ARG A 198 2.30 -2.73 -6.79
C ARG A 198 2.08 -1.66 -5.74
N MET A 199 1.52 -2.07 -4.62
CA MET A 199 1.37 -1.25 -3.43
C MET A 199 1.86 -1.97 -2.20
N ILE A 200 2.43 -1.25 -1.25
CA ILE A 200 2.73 -1.79 0.07
C ILE A 200 1.66 -1.33 1.07
N VAL A 201 1.13 -2.26 1.83
CA VAL A 201 0.14 -2.01 2.88
C VAL A 201 0.66 -2.53 4.21
N ALA A 202 0.76 -1.67 5.21
CA ALA A 202 1.11 -2.04 6.58
C ALA A 202 -0.09 -1.83 7.50
N ILE A 203 -0.45 -2.82 8.32
CA ILE A 203 -1.61 -2.76 9.21
C ILE A 203 -1.18 -3.15 10.62
N SER A 204 -1.34 -2.24 11.59
CA SER A 204 -0.96 -2.50 12.98
C SER A 204 -2.05 -3.23 13.76
N PHE A 205 -1.67 -4.25 14.52
CA PHE A 205 -2.51 -4.99 15.44
C PHE A 205 -1.93 -4.81 16.85
N LEU A 206 -2.57 -3.99 17.68
CA LEU A 206 -2.36 -3.86 19.12
C LEU A 206 -3.30 -4.78 19.93
N PHE A 207 -2.93 -5.12 21.17
CA PHE A 207 -3.84 -5.88 22.04
C PHE A 207 -5.14 -5.09 22.31
N PRO A 208 -6.29 -5.78 22.41
CA PRO A 208 -7.50 -5.19 22.99
C PRO A 208 -7.22 -4.74 24.43
N VAL A 209 -7.67 -3.53 24.80
CA VAL A 209 -7.68 -3.14 26.22
C VAL A 209 -8.96 -3.69 26.83
N LEU A 210 -8.86 -4.79 27.57
CA LEU A 210 -9.98 -5.28 28.39
C LEU A 210 -10.02 -4.44 29.67
N HIS A 211 -11.01 -3.56 29.80
CA HIS A 211 -11.34 -2.97 31.10
C HIS A 211 -11.91 -4.04 32.02
N ARG A 212 -11.37 -4.15 33.23
CA ARG A 212 -11.91 -4.98 34.32
C ARG A 212 -13.03 -4.25 35.04
#